data_AF-A0A6A3CTB8-F1
#
_entry.id   AF-A0A6A3CTB8-F1
#
_cell.length_a   1.000
_cell.length_b   1.000
_cell.length_c   1.000
_cell.angle_alpha   90.00
_cell.angle_beta   90.00
_cell.angle_gamma   90.00
#
_symmetry.space_group_name_H-M   'P 1'
#
loop_
_entity.id
_entity.type
_entity.pdbx_description
1 polymer ?
#
loop_
_entity_poly.entity_id
_entity_poly.type
_entity_poly.pdbx_seq_one_letter_code
_entity_poly.pdbx_strand_id
1 'polypeptide(L)'
;MTTSLSDSFDNGGNPYYLHQSDNPGVVLVTQLLSNDNFHSWKRLMVLALSAKNKLRFVDGSIAAHDPSMVDQFNGWTRANNFVNSWILNSVSKDIVASLLYHISAAEMWKDLIDHFQQLNGPHLFQLKKRLCELV
;
A
#
# COMPACT_ATOMS: atom_id res chain seq x y z
N MET A 1 17.67 20.79 -36.76
CA MET A 1 18.46 20.36 -35.59
C MET A 1 17.51 19.73 -34.59
N THR A 2 17.41 18.41 -34.61
CA THR A 2 16.59 17.61 -33.70
C THR A 2 17.41 17.27 -32.47
N THR A 3 17.22 17.99 -31.37
CA THR A 3 17.90 17.72 -30.09
C THR A 3 16.95 17.01 -29.13
N SER A 4 17.19 15.69 -29.08
CA SER A 4 16.93 14.72 -27.99
C SER A 4 15.61 14.80 -27.22
N LEU A 5 14.70 13.89 -27.59
CA LEU A 5 13.83 13.19 -26.65
C LEU A 5 14.70 12.52 -25.57
N SER A 6 15.03 13.25 -24.51
CA SER A 6 15.38 12.68 -23.22
C SER A 6 14.20 12.89 -22.26
N ASP A 7 13.00 12.51 -22.71
CA ASP A 7 11.98 12.06 -21.77
C ASP A 7 12.46 10.70 -21.28
N SER A 8 13.31 10.77 -20.26
CA SER A 8 13.76 9.61 -19.52
C SER A 8 12.51 8.88 -19.02
N PHE A 9 12.36 7.62 -19.42
CA PHE A 9 11.54 6.64 -18.71
C PHE A 9 11.96 6.46 -17.23
N ASP A 10 12.85 7.31 -16.72
CA ASP A 10 13.78 7.07 -15.61
C ASP A 10 13.88 8.26 -14.65
N ASN A 11 12.85 9.10 -14.57
CA ASN A 11 12.51 9.72 -13.29
C ASN A 11 11.88 8.68 -12.32
N GLY A 12 11.61 7.45 -12.82
CA GLY A 12 11.05 6.31 -12.10
C GLY A 12 12.04 5.53 -11.23
N GLY A 13 13.34 5.84 -11.24
CA GLY A 13 14.32 5.16 -10.39
C GLY A 13 14.28 5.61 -8.91
N ASN A 14 13.86 6.85 -8.63
CA ASN A 14 13.80 7.36 -7.26
C ASN A 14 12.47 6.97 -6.59
N PRO A 15 12.48 6.08 -5.59
CA PRO A 15 11.25 5.67 -4.91
C PRO A 15 10.58 6.81 -4.12
N TYR A 16 11.31 7.88 -3.79
CA TYR A 16 10.80 9.04 -3.04
C TYR A 16 10.12 10.09 -3.92
N TYR A 17 10.21 9.95 -5.25
CA TYR A 17 9.60 10.90 -6.16
C TYR A 17 8.08 10.91 -6.00
N LEU A 18 7.50 12.11 -5.93
CA LEU A 18 6.06 12.34 -5.91
C LEU A 18 5.68 13.12 -7.16
N HIS A 19 4.73 12.57 -7.92
CA HIS A 19 4.25 13.22 -9.13
C HIS A 19 3.45 14.47 -8.77
N GLN A 20 3.43 15.48 -9.63
CA GLN A 20 2.69 16.73 -9.36
C GLN A 20 1.18 16.52 -9.20
N SER A 21 0.64 15.44 -9.79
CA SER A 21 -0.76 15.05 -9.65
C SER A 21 -1.04 14.19 -8.40
N ASP A 22 -0.02 13.83 -7.61
CA ASP A 22 -0.22 13.04 -6.41
C ASP A 22 -0.85 13.88 -5.32
N ASN A 23 -1.93 13.37 -4.75
CA ASN A 23 -2.63 14.01 -3.63
C ASN A 23 -2.88 12.96 -2.53
N PRO A 24 -2.58 13.26 -1.26
CA PRO A 24 -2.79 12.33 -0.15
C PRO A 24 -4.27 11.94 0.02
N GLY A 25 -5.22 12.80 -0.37
CA GLY A 25 -6.66 12.56 -0.30
C GLY A 25 -7.22 11.64 -1.40
N VAL A 26 -6.39 11.13 -2.30
CA VAL A 26 -6.84 10.19 -3.34
C VAL A 26 -7.23 8.85 -2.71
N VAL A 27 -8.40 8.35 -3.08
CA VAL A 27 -8.83 6.98 -2.78
C VAL A 27 -8.29 6.08 -3.88
N LEU A 28 -7.30 5.24 -3.57
CA LEU A 28 -6.70 4.33 -4.56
C LEU A 28 -7.58 3.13 -4.87
N VAL A 29 -8.32 2.63 -3.87
CA VAL A 29 -9.27 1.53 -4.02
C VAL A 29 -10.63 2.00 -3.52
N THR A 30 -11.58 2.13 -4.44
CA THR A 30 -12.93 2.68 -4.15
C THR A 30 -13.77 1.75 -3.29
N GLN A 31 -13.59 0.44 -3.44
CA GLN A 31 -14.17 -0.55 -2.54
C GLN A 31 -13.34 -0.61 -1.26
N LEU A 32 -13.78 0.08 -0.22
CA LEU A 32 -13.08 0.14 1.06
C LEU A 32 -12.90 -1.26 1.66
N LEU A 33 -11.75 -1.49 2.31
CA LEU A 33 -11.50 -2.75 3.01
C LEU A 33 -12.58 -3.01 4.08
N SER A 34 -13.11 -4.23 4.06
CA SER A 34 -14.03 -4.80 5.03
C SER A 34 -13.67 -6.27 5.29
N ASN A 35 -14.38 -6.91 6.22
CA ASN A 35 -14.09 -8.29 6.65
C ASN A 35 -14.21 -9.34 5.53
N ASP A 36 -14.95 -9.05 4.48
CA ASP A 36 -15.34 -9.97 3.41
C ASP A 36 -14.58 -9.77 2.08
N ASN A 37 -13.87 -8.66 1.90
CA ASN A 37 -13.30 -8.29 0.60
C ASN A 37 -11.75 -8.22 0.58
N PHE A 38 -11.09 -8.65 1.66
CA PHE A 38 -9.64 -8.49 1.85
C PHE A 38 -8.79 -8.93 0.66
N HIS A 39 -9.06 -10.09 0.05
CA HIS A 39 -8.25 -10.57 -1.07
C HIS A 39 -8.34 -9.68 -2.31
N SER A 40 -9.55 -9.23 -2.65
CA SER A 40 -9.78 -8.31 -3.77
C SER A 40 -9.17 -6.94 -3.47
N TRP A 41 -9.42 -6.41 -2.27
CA TRP A 41 -8.85 -5.14 -1.82
C TRP A 41 -7.32 -5.15 -1.86
N LYS A 42 -6.68 -6.18 -1.29
CA LYS A 42 -5.22 -6.33 -1.26
C LYS A 42 -4.65 -6.32 -2.68
N ARG A 43 -5.26 -7.06 -3.61
CA ARG A 43 -4.83 -7.10 -5.01
C ARG A 43 -4.93 -5.73 -5.67
N LEU A 44 -6.05 -5.03 -5.50
CA LEU A 44 -6.25 -3.69 -6.08
C LEU A 44 -5.27 -2.68 -5.50
N MET A 45 -5.02 -2.72 -4.19
CA MET A 45 -4.08 -1.83 -3.53
C MET A 45 -2.63 -2.05 -4.00
N VAL A 46 -2.20 -3.31 -4.13
CA VAL A 46 -0.89 -3.66 -4.70
C VAL A 46 -0.74 -3.12 -6.12
N LEU A 47 -1.77 -3.30 -6.97
CA LEU A 47 -1.74 -2.79 -8.34
C LEU A 47 -1.63 -1.26 -8.39
N ALA A 48 -2.44 -0.56 -7.60
CA ALA A 48 -2.44 0.90 -7.54
C ALA A 48 -1.09 1.45 -7.05
N LEU A 49 -0.53 0.89 -5.97
CA LEU A 49 0.77 1.29 -5.45
C LEU A 49 1.91 0.96 -6.43
N SER A 50 1.83 -0.17 -7.14
CA SER A 50 2.82 -0.54 -8.16
C SER A 50 2.82 0.44 -9.33
N ALA A 51 1.64 0.83 -9.82
CA ALA A 51 1.50 1.83 -10.88
C ALA A 51 2.07 3.21 -10.49
N LYS A 52 2.12 3.51 -9.20
CA LYS A 52 2.71 4.75 -8.65
C LYS A 52 4.18 4.60 -8.23
N ASN A 53 4.77 3.42 -8.41
CA ASN A 53 6.10 3.06 -7.91
C ASN A 53 6.26 3.28 -6.40
N LYS A 54 5.28 2.81 -5.62
CA LYS A 54 5.21 2.97 -4.16
C LYS A 54 5.00 1.65 -3.41
N LEU A 55 4.96 0.52 -4.11
CA LEU A 55 4.81 -0.81 -3.50
C LEU A 55 5.90 -1.10 -2.44
N ARG A 56 7.12 -0.62 -2.69
CA ARG A 56 8.27 -0.86 -1.81
C ARG A 56 8.18 -0.23 -0.42
N PHE A 57 7.22 0.67 -0.20
CA PHE A 57 6.93 1.24 1.12
C PHE A 57 6.06 0.32 1.97
N VAL A 58 5.22 -0.51 1.36
CA VAL A 58 4.33 -1.43 2.10
C VAL A 58 4.93 -2.81 2.29
N ASP A 59 5.79 -3.26 1.36
CA ASP A 59 6.51 -4.54 1.51
C ASP A 59 7.77 -4.43 2.39
N GLY A 60 8.17 -3.22 2.79
CA GLY A 60 9.33 -2.97 3.64
C GLY A 60 10.69 -3.02 2.92
N SER A 61 10.72 -3.15 1.60
CA SER A 61 11.96 -3.20 0.80
C SER A 61 12.74 -1.88 0.79
N ILE A 62 12.16 -0.80 1.34
CA ILE A 62 12.84 0.47 1.56
C ILE A 62 12.62 0.87 3.02
N ALA A 63 13.64 0.67 3.83
CA ALA A 63 13.67 1.12 5.21
C ALA A 63 13.74 2.66 5.31
N ALA A 64 13.31 3.18 6.46
CA ALA A 64 13.58 4.56 6.82
C ALA A 64 15.08 4.80 6.86
N HIS A 65 15.52 5.94 6.33
CA HIS A 65 16.92 6.36 6.41
C HIS A 65 17.27 6.85 7.82
N ASP A 66 18.56 6.89 8.11
CA ASP A 66 19.05 7.54 9.32
C ASP A 66 18.68 9.04 9.30
N PRO A 67 18.16 9.62 10.40
CA PRO A 67 17.82 11.04 10.47
C PRO A 67 18.98 12.01 10.15
N SER A 68 20.23 11.56 10.26
CA SER A 68 21.41 12.33 9.83
C SER A 68 21.48 12.52 8.31
N MET A 69 20.87 11.63 7.53
CA MET A 69 20.73 11.72 6.08
C MET A 69 19.49 12.55 5.72
N VAL A 70 19.51 13.84 6.07
CA VAL A 70 18.33 14.73 6.11
C VAL A 70 17.49 14.68 4.83
N ASP A 71 18.10 14.75 3.64
CA ASP A 71 17.37 14.79 2.38
C ASP A 71 16.68 13.45 2.07
N GLN A 72 17.37 12.33 2.27
CA GLN A 72 16.83 10.99 2.04
C GLN A 72 15.76 10.65 3.08
N PHE A 73 15.98 11.02 4.34
CA PHE A 73 15.03 10.85 5.42
C PHE A 73 13.75 11.65 5.16
N ASN A 74 13.85 12.91 4.76
CA ASN A 74 12.70 13.75 4.43
C ASN A 74 11.95 13.24 3.19
N GLY A 75 12.68 12.82 2.15
CA GLY A 75 12.11 12.22 0.94
C GLY A 75 11.34 10.93 1.25
N TRP A 76 11.94 10.04 2.05
CA TRP A 76 11.29 8.81 2.53
C TRP A 76 10.05 9.12 3.35
N THR A 77 10.16 10.02 4.33
CA THR A 77 9.06 10.39 5.24
C THR A 77 7.87 10.93 4.47
N ARG A 78 8.12 11.83 3.51
CA ARG A 78 7.05 12.41 2.68
C ARG A 78 6.36 11.34 1.84
N ALA A 79 7.13 10.49 1.16
CA ALA A 79 6.57 9.42 0.34
C ALA A 79 5.80 8.38 1.18
N ASN A 80 6.33 7.99 2.34
CA ASN A 80 5.66 7.11 3.29
C ASN A 80 4.33 7.71 3.77
N ASN A 81 4.27 9.00 4.08
CA ASN A 81 3.04 9.67 4.52
C ASN A 81 1.95 9.71 3.43
N PHE A 82 2.33 9.80 2.15
CA PHE A 82 1.40 9.66 1.04
C PHE A 82 0.80 8.25 1.00
N VAL A 83 1.65 7.22 1.11
CA VAL A 83 1.20 5.83 1.14
C VAL A 83 0.30 5.57 2.36
N ASN A 84 0.64 6.12 3.52
CA ASN A 84 -0.20 6.06 4.72
C ASN A 84 -1.59 6.63 4.45
N SER A 85 -1.66 7.83 3.88
CA SER A 85 -2.92 8.49 3.57
C SER A 85 -3.76 7.68 2.58
N TRP A 86 -3.14 7.11 1.54
CA TRP A 86 -3.84 6.26 0.58
C TRP A 86 -4.37 4.95 1.18
N ILE A 87 -3.63 4.32 2.09
CA ILE A 87 -4.11 3.15 2.85
C ILE A 87 -5.32 3.55 3.68
N LEU A 88 -5.20 4.60 4.51
CA LEU A 88 -6.25 5.07 5.40
C LEU A 88 -7.52 5.47 4.64
N ASN A 89 -7.38 6.09 3.48
CA ASN A 89 -8.50 6.47 2.61
C ASN A 89 -9.15 5.29 1.87
N SER A 90 -8.50 4.12 1.87
CA SER A 90 -8.97 2.92 1.19
C SER A 90 -9.48 1.84 2.16
N VAL A 91 -9.60 2.13 3.46
CA VAL A 91 -10.14 1.21 4.47
C VAL A 91 -11.42 1.76 5.09
N SER A 92 -12.27 0.89 5.65
CA SER A 92 -13.48 1.33 6.36
C SER A 92 -13.13 2.07 7.66
N LYS A 93 -14.03 2.94 8.12
CA LYS A 93 -13.82 3.76 9.33
C LYS A 93 -13.52 2.93 10.58
N ASP A 94 -14.12 1.74 10.69
CA ASP A 94 -13.92 0.84 11.82
C ASP A 94 -12.49 0.30 11.87
N ILE A 95 -11.83 0.15 10.70
CA ILE A 95 -10.44 -0.31 10.58
C ILE A 95 -9.46 0.85 10.73
N VAL A 96 -9.80 2.06 10.28
CA VAL A 96 -8.93 3.25 10.42
C VAL A 96 -8.44 3.40 11.85
N ALA A 97 -9.32 3.23 12.84
CA ALA A 97 -8.99 3.40 14.25
C ALA A 97 -7.85 2.49 14.73
N SER A 98 -7.76 1.25 14.23
CA SER A 98 -6.66 0.34 14.59
C SER A 98 -5.35 0.73 13.92
N LEU A 99 -5.40 1.47 12.81
CA LEU A 99 -4.23 1.83 12.03
C LEU A 99 -3.56 3.13 12.45
N LEU A 100 -4.26 4.01 13.18
CA LEU A 100 -3.76 5.35 13.55
C LEU A 100 -2.48 5.34 14.40
N TYR A 101 -2.16 4.22 15.04
CA TYR A 101 -0.98 4.08 15.90
C TYR A 101 0.28 3.64 15.15
N HIS A 102 0.15 3.21 13.89
CA HIS A 102 1.28 2.79 13.08
C HIS A 102 1.96 4.01 12.44
N ILE A 103 3.29 4.01 12.45
CA ILE A 103 4.10 5.15 11.98
C ILE A 103 4.36 5.00 10.48
N SER A 104 4.63 3.77 10.04
CA SER A 104 4.98 3.46 8.65
C SER A 104 3.87 2.75 7.87
N ALA A 105 3.92 2.89 6.55
CA ALA A 105 3.02 2.20 5.65
C ALA A 105 3.23 0.68 5.72
N ALA A 106 4.48 0.25 5.94
CA ALA A 106 4.85 -1.15 6.12
C ALA A 106 4.19 -1.75 7.37
N GLU A 107 4.17 -1.04 8.50
CA GLU A 107 3.51 -1.48 9.73
C GLU A 107 2.00 -1.60 9.54
N MET A 108 1.34 -0.58 8.97
CA MET A 108 -0.10 -0.67 8.65
C MET A 108 -0.41 -1.83 7.72
N TRP A 109 0.40 -2.00 6.67
CA TRP A 109 0.20 -3.07 5.71
C TRP A 109 0.36 -4.46 6.34
N LYS A 110 1.38 -4.62 7.20
CA LYS A 110 1.61 -5.86 7.94
C LYS A 110 0.45 -6.18 8.88
N ASP A 111 -0.01 -5.20 9.67
CA ASP A 111 -1.13 -5.36 10.59
C ASP A 111 -2.42 -5.78 9.85
N LEU A 112 -2.73 -5.12 8.73
CA LEU A 112 -3.86 -5.50 7.87
C LEU A 112 -3.72 -6.92 7.32
N ILE A 113 -2.53 -7.33 6.90
CA ILE A 113 -2.30 -8.68 6.40
C ILE A 113 -2.48 -9.70 7.51
N ASP A 114 -1.83 -9.51 8.65
CA ASP A 114 -1.82 -10.46 9.75
C ASP A 114 -3.25 -10.63 10.33
N HIS A 115 -3.99 -9.53 10.51
CA HIS A 115 -5.36 -9.54 11.01
C HIS A 115 -6.32 -10.26 10.05
N PHE A 116 -6.35 -9.89 8.77
CA PHE A 116 -7.35 -10.42 7.83
C PHE A 116 -6.96 -11.79 7.25
N GLN A 117 -5.68 -12.18 7.23
CA GLN A 117 -5.29 -13.54 6.89
C GLN A 117 -5.68 -14.54 7.98
N GLN A 118 -5.55 -14.17 9.25
CA GLN A 118 -5.98 -15.04 10.37
C GLN A 118 -7.49 -15.24 10.39
N LEU A 119 -8.27 -14.17 10.17
CA LEU A 119 -9.74 -14.24 10.12
C LEU A 119 -10.25 -15.11 8.95
N ASN A 120 -9.62 -15.02 7.79
CA ASN A 120 -10.08 -15.72 6.58
C ASN A 120 -9.56 -17.16 6.45
N GLY A 121 -8.53 -17.56 7.21
CA GLY A 121 -7.96 -18.90 7.16
C GLY A 121 -9.00 -20.01 7.44
N PRO A 122 -9.67 -20.00 8.61
CA PRO A 122 -10.69 -20.99 8.95
C PRO A 122 -11.90 -20.98 8.00
N HIS A 123 -12.33 -19.79 7.57
CA HIS A 123 -13.47 -19.63 6.67
C HIS A 123 -13.18 -20.20 5.27
N LEU A 124 -12.01 -19.90 4.71
CA LEU A 124 -11.56 -20.48 3.43
C LEU A 124 -11.41 -21.99 3.51
N PHE A 125 -10.90 -22.52 4.63
CA PHE A 125 -10.82 -23.96 4.86
C PHE A 125 -12.21 -24.63 4.88
N GLN A 126 -13.18 -24.04 5.57
CA GLN A 126 -14.55 -24.56 5.61
C GLN A 126 -15.22 -24.54 4.23
N LEU A 127 -15.03 -23.47 3.46
CA LEU A 127 -15.56 -23.37 2.10
C LEU A 127 -14.94 -24.43 1.17
N LYS A 128 -13.61 -24.62 1.24
CA LYS A 128 -12.93 -25.68 0.49
C LYS A 128 -13.41 -27.07 0.90
N LYS A 129 -13.59 -27.32 2.20
CA LYS A 129 -14.11 -28.60 2.71
C LYS A 129 -15.51 -28.90 2.16
N ARG A 130 -16.42 -27.93 2.20
CA ARG A 130 -17.78 -28.09 1.63
C ARG A 130 -17.76 -28.35 0.13
N LEU A 131 -16.89 -27.70 -0.62
CA LEU A 131 -16.73 -27.97 -2.05
C LEU A 131 -16.22 -29.40 -2.30
N CYS A 132 -15.27 -29.89 -1.51
CA CYS A 132 -14.79 -31.27 -1.60
C CYS A 132 -15.81 -32.32 -1.17
N GLU A 133 -16.76 -31.97 -0.29
CA GLU A 133 -17.86 -32.85 0.15
C GLU A 133 -19.03 -32.90 -0.85
N LEU A 134 -19.05 -32.00 -1.83
CA LEU A 134 -20.05 -31.92 -2.91
C LEU A 134 -19.60 -32.58 -4.23
N VAL A 135 -18.40 -33.17 -4.24
CA VAL A 135 -17.81 -33.93 -5.35
C VAL A 135 -17.71 -35.39 -4.94
#